data_AF-A0A355CBU9-F1
#
_entry.id   AF-A0A355CBU9-F1
#
_cell.length_a   1.000
_cell.length_b   1.000
_cell.length_c   1.000
_cell.angle_alpha   90.00
_cell.angle_beta   90.00
_cell.angle_gamma   90.00
#
_symmetry.space_group_name_H-M   'P 1'
#
loop_
_entity.id
_entity.type
_entity.pdbx_description
1 polymer ?
#
loop_
_entity_poly.entity_id
_entity_poly.type
_entity_poly.pdbx_seq_one_letter_code
_entity_poly.pdbx_strand_id
1 'polypeptide(L)' 'MKFVVSSATLLSHLQAISRVINSKNSLPILDCFLLELDGNVLTITAADNETRLETKVEV' A
#
# COMPACT_ATOMS: atom_id res chain seq x y z
N MET A 1 14.76 1.80 4.74
CA MET A 1 14.20 2.87 3.88
C MET A 1 14.06 4.15 4.66
N LYS A 2 14.20 5.30 3.99
CA LYS A 2 13.90 6.63 4.52
C LYS A 2 13.35 7.48 3.37
N PHE A 3 12.14 8.00 3.52
CA PHE A 3 11.49 8.91 2.55
C PHE A 3 10.70 9.98 3.31
N VAL A 4 10.37 11.09 2.65
CA VAL A 4 9.57 12.17 3.22
C VAL A 4 8.43 12.46 2.26
N VAL A 5 7.20 12.24 2.69
CA VAL A 5 6.01 12.46 1.87
C VAL A 5 4.96 13.23 2.65
N SER A 6 4.13 13.99 1.95
CA SER A 6 2.94 14.62 2.55
C SER A 6 2.02 13.56 3.14
N SER A 7 1.56 13.79 4.38
CA SER A 7 0.60 12.91 5.06
C SER A 7 -0.72 12.80 4.29
N ALA A 8 -1.18 13.88 3.66
CA ALA A 8 -2.40 13.90 2.86
C ALA A 8 -2.25 13.03 1.59
N THR A 9 -1.11 13.12 0.92
CA THR A 9 -0.82 12.31 -0.28
C THR A 9 -0.75 10.84 0.09
N LEU A 10 0.01 10.48 1.13
CA LEU A 10 0.13 9.09 1.57
C LEU A 10 -1.23 8.51 1.97
N LEU A 11 -2.03 9.26 2.74
CA LEU A 11 -3.37 8.84 3.17
C LEU A 11 -4.29 8.57 1.97
N SER A 12 -4.30 9.46 0.96
CA SER A 12 -5.12 9.28 -0.23
C SER A 12 -4.78 8.00 -0.99
N HIS A 13 -3.49 7.69 -1.13
CA HIS A 13 -3.02 6.48 -1.79
C HIS A 13 -3.36 5.22 -0.99
N LEU A 14 -3.16 5.24 0.33
CA LEU A 14 -3.55 4.14 1.22
C LEU A 14 -5.06 3.86 1.16
N GLN A 15 -5.90 4.90 1.22
CA GLN A 15 -7.37 4.76 1.14
C GLN A 15 -7.85 4.22 -0.20
N ALA A 16 -7.13 4.51 -1.30
CA ALA A 16 -7.48 4.01 -2.62
C ALA A 16 -7.33 2.48 -2.72
N ILE A 17 -6.24 1.94 -2.15
CA ILE A 17 -5.93 0.51 -2.24
C ILE A 17 -6.42 -0.30 -1.03
N SER A 18 -6.77 0.34 0.11
CA SER A 18 -7.19 -0.36 1.34
C SER A 18 -8.45 -1.21 1.17
N ARG A 19 -9.24 -0.97 0.11
CA ARG A 19 -10.50 -1.67 -0.15
C ARG A 19 -10.32 -3.16 -0.43
N VAL A 20 -9.13 -3.58 -0.87
CA VAL A 20 -8.81 -4.98 -1.12
C VAL A 20 -8.41 -5.72 0.16
N ILE A 21 -8.10 -5.00 1.25
CA ILE A 21 -7.76 -5.63 2.53
C ILE A 21 -9.05 -6.06 3.21
N ASN A 22 -9.30 -7.37 3.21
CA ASN A 22 -10.47 -7.95 3.85
C ASN A 22 -10.24 -8.17 5.35
N SER A 23 -11.19 -7.74 6.17
CA SER A 23 -11.18 -7.95 7.64
C SER A 23 -11.17 -9.43 8.08
N LYS A 24 -11.42 -10.37 7.17
CA LYS A 24 -11.42 -11.83 7.44
C LYS A 24 -10.43 -12.57 6.54
N ASN A 25 -9.17 -12.15 6.54
CA ASN A 25 -8.12 -12.89 5.87
C ASN A 25 -7.70 -14.12 6.69
N SER A 26 -7.53 -15.27 6.03
CA SER A 26 -6.97 -16.47 6.64
C SER A 26 -5.45 -16.37 6.83
N LEU A 27 -4.79 -15.49 6.06
CA LEU A 27 -3.36 -15.22 6.11
C LEU A 27 -3.13 -13.81 6.69
N PRO A 28 -2.57 -13.67 7.91
CA PRO A 28 -2.38 -12.36 8.55
C PRO A 28 -1.51 -11.36 7.77
N ILE A 29 -0.66 -11.84 6.86
CA ILE A 29 0.17 -10.98 6.01
C ILE A 29 -0.65 -10.14 5.03
N LEU A 30 -1.87 -10.59 4.69
CA LEU A 30 -2.78 -9.89 3.78
C LEU A 30 -3.50 -8.70 4.45
N ASP A 31 -3.32 -8.52 5.76
CA ASP A 31 -3.82 -7.35 6.50
C ASP A 31 -2.85 -6.16 6.46
N CYS A 32 -1.71 -6.32 5.77
CA CYS A 32 -0.62 -5.35 5.73
C CYS A 32 -0.55 -4.64 4.37
N PHE A 33 0.02 -3.43 4.39
CA PHE A 33 0.52 -2.78 3.18
C PHE A 33 1.98 -3.16 2.95
N LEU A 34 2.32 -3.48 1.71
CA LEU A 34 3.71 -3.60 1.28
C LEU A 34 4.18 -2.25 0.75
N LEU A 35 5.27 -1.74 1.31
CA LEU A 35 5.91 -0.47 0.94
C LEU A 35 7.26 -0.77 0.31
N GLU A 36 7.44 -0.41 -0.95
CA GLU A 36 8.66 -0.62 -1.73
C GLU A 36 9.15 0.72 -2.27
N LEU A 37 10.44 1.00 -2.11
CA LEU A 37 11.06 2.28 -2.42
C LEU A 37 12.20 1.97 -3.38
N ASP A 38 12.02 2.37 -4.62
CA ASP A 38 13.01 2.26 -5.67
C ASP A 38 13.39 3.66 -6.13
N GLY A 39 14.60 4.10 -5.74
CA GLY A 39 15.05 5.47 -5.90
C GLY A 39 14.10 6.47 -5.23
N ASN A 40 13.35 7.19 -6.06
CA ASN A 40 12.42 8.25 -5.66
C ASN A 40 10.94 7.84 -5.77
N VAL A 41 10.66 6.58 -6.04
CA VAL A 41 9.30 6.06 -6.24
C VAL A 41 8.95 5.10 -5.11
N LEU A 42 7.95 5.47 -4.31
CA LEU A 42 7.32 4.63 -3.32
C LEU A 42 6.13 3.90 -3.96
N THR A 43 6.27 2.60 -4.12
CA THR A 43 5.19 1.69 -4.52
C THR A 43 4.50 1.14 -3.27
N ILE A 44 3.18 1.23 -3.23
CA ILE A 44 2.35 0.73 -2.14
C ILE A 44 1.43 -0.34 -2.70
N THR A 45 1.49 -1.54 -2.14
CA THR A 45 0.70 -2.69 -2.55
C THR A 45 -0.20 -3.17 -1.42
N ALA A 46 -1.44 -3.50 -1.75
CA ALA A 46 -2.38 -4.22 -0.90
C ALA A 46 -2.95 -5.40 -1.67
N ALA A 47 -3.25 -6.50 -1.01
CA ALA A 47 -3.75 -7.70 -1.66
C ALA A 47 -4.67 -8.52 -0.75
N ASP A 48 -5.56 -9.28 -1.37
CA ASP A 48 -6.20 -10.46 -0.79
C ASP A 48 -5.79 -11.72 -1.59
N ASN A 49 -6.53 -12.82 -1.42
CA ASN A 49 -6.26 -14.07 -2.14
C ASN A 49 -6.64 -14.05 -3.63
N GLU A 50 -7.35 -13.03 -4.10
CA GLU A 50 -7.91 -12.95 -5.46
C GLU A 50 -7.42 -11.71 -6.23
N THR A 51 -7.23 -10.60 -5.53
CA THR A 51 -6.99 -9.28 -6.10
C THR A 51 -5.76 -8.63 -5.46
N ARG A 52 -4.94 -8.01 -6.30
CA ARG A 52 -3.80 -7.19 -5.89
C ARG A 52 -3.96 -5.78 -6.45
N LEU A 53 -3.92 -4.77 -5.58
CA LEU A 53 -3.93 -3.37 -5.95
C LEU A 53 -2.58 -2.74 -5.64
N GLU A 54 -2.12 -1.89 -6.55
CA GLU A 54 -0.84 -1.20 -6.45
C GLU A 54 -1.03 0.27 -6.79
N THR A 55 -0.32 1.13 -6.07
CA THR A 55 -0.26 2.56 -6.37
C THR A 55 1.14 3.09 -6.14
N LYS A 56 1.49 4.20 -6.80
CA LYS A 56 2.86 4.72 -6.81
C LYS A 56 2.84 6.21 -6.47
N VAL A 57 3.78 6.60 -5.62
CA VAL A 57 3.97 7.98 -5.18
C VAL A 57 5.43 8.35 -5.39
N GLU A 58 5.68 9.50 -6.01
CA GLU A 58 7.01 10.10 -6.04
C GLU A 58 7.27 10.80 -4.69
N VAL A 59 8.39 10.48 -4.03
CA VAL A 59 8.70 10.87 -2.64
C VAL A 59 10.01 11.62 -2.49
#